data_AF-A0A9E7AAM8-F1
#
_entry.id   AF-A0A9E7AAM8-F1
#
_cell.length_a   1.000
_cell.length_b   1.000
_cell.length_c   1.000
_cell.angle_alpha   90.00
_cell.angle_beta   90.00
_cell.angle_gamma   90.00
#
_symmetry.space_group_name_H-M   'P 1'
#
loop_
_entity.id
_entity.type
_entity.pdbx_description
1 polymer ?
#
loop_
_entity_poly.entity_id
_entity_poly.type
_entity_poly.pdbx_seq_one_letter_code
_entity_poly.pdbx_strand_id
1 'polypeptide(L)'
;MPILLLLALLLLPVLPPAAARAADLCPRDAMGLRVGESLTCTCIPAAVLDAGSVAGSDVYTGDSRICRAALHAGAVTRAGGVVTLRVIAGVTRHPGASRHGVRTADFGPWRQSFTFEEETVAGPRLCPDTMAAYAGSAERLSCICPGSAALRAAAIWGSNPYTADSALCRAALHAGMIPITGGTLSVAMVPGDASYAASLRNGVQTREFGPFRGGFTFQGTPNTSPGAPTQAPVLQALRREGRVALYINFRTDSVELDAPAIALLTELREALLTQPTLRLRLLGHTDNQGGPGVNNPLSFRRAQAVRIWLVREGIAEPRITAEGRGQNDPIAENTTEAGRALNRRVEALRVD
;
A
#
# COMPACT_ATOMS: atom_id res chain seq x y z
N MET A 1 -74.26 1.95 -4.61
CA MET A 1 -73.09 2.29 -3.80
C MET A 1 -72.23 1.02 -3.64
N PRO A 2 -71.17 0.79 -4.44
CA PRO A 2 -70.24 -0.28 -4.15
C PRO A 2 -69.14 0.22 -3.21
N ILE A 3 -68.92 -0.53 -2.14
CA ILE A 3 -67.90 -0.29 -1.11
C ILE A 3 -66.54 -0.67 -1.71
N LEU A 4 -65.69 0.32 -1.93
CA LEU A 4 -64.32 0.14 -2.40
C LEU A 4 -63.44 -0.28 -1.21
N LEU A 5 -63.05 -1.57 -1.15
CA LEU A 5 -62.15 -2.11 -0.15
C LEU A 5 -60.71 -1.72 -0.54
N LEU A 6 -60.15 -0.71 0.13
CA LEU A 6 -58.77 -0.25 -0.08
C LEU A 6 -57.81 -1.23 0.62
N LEU A 7 -57.14 -2.08 -0.16
CA LEU A 7 -56.09 -2.97 0.31
C LEU A 7 -54.82 -2.14 0.58
N ALA A 8 -54.51 -1.87 1.85
CA ALA A 8 -53.28 -1.20 2.25
C ALA A 8 -52.09 -2.15 2.10
N LEU A 9 -51.35 -2.01 1.00
CA LEU A 9 -50.09 -2.72 0.78
C LEU A 9 -49.02 -2.11 1.70
N LEU A 10 -48.75 -2.76 2.83
CA LEU A 10 -47.66 -2.42 3.74
C LEU A 10 -46.31 -2.66 3.04
N LEU A 11 -45.74 -1.59 2.47
CA LEU A 11 -44.35 -1.52 2.08
C LEU A 11 -43.49 -1.55 3.35
N LEU A 12 -43.04 -2.75 3.74
CA LEU A 12 -41.95 -2.88 4.71
C LEU A 12 -40.72 -2.15 4.14
N PRO A 13 -40.08 -1.25 4.91
CA PRO A 13 -38.86 -0.61 4.45
C PRO A 13 -37.80 -1.69 4.29
N VAL A 14 -37.32 -1.89 3.06
CA VAL A 14 -36.13 -2.70 2.79
C VAL A 14 -34.97 -1.95 3.46
N LEU A 15 -34.58 -2.44 4.64
CA LEU A 15 -33.34 -2.01 5.29
C LEU A 15 -32.19 -2.20 4.29
N PRO A 16 -31.39 -1.15 4.01
CA PRO A 16 -30.19 -1.34 3.21
C PRO A 16 -29.31 -2.40 3.90
N PRO A 17 -28.62 -3.28 3.13
CA PRO A 17 -27.66 -4.20 3.72
C PRO A 17 -26.69 -3.39 4.57
N ALA A 18 -26.50 -3.82 5.82
CA ALA A 18 -25.60 -3.17 6.75
C ALA A 18 -24.26 -2.90 6.05
N ALA A 19 -23.87 -1.63 6.00
CA ALA A 19 -22.59 -1.22 5.43
C ALA A 19 -21.50 -2.13 6.00
N ALA A 20 -20.79 -2.83 5.13
CA ALA A 20 -19.67 -3.69 5.52
C ALA A 20 -18.72 -2.87 6.40
N ARG A 21 -18.69 -3.19 7.70
CA ARG A 21 -17.75 -2.58 8.63
C ARG A 21 -16.34 -2.82 8.09
N ALA A 22 -15.51 -1.78 8.12
CA ALA A 22 -14.06 -1.97 7.92
C ALA A 22 -13.60 -3.08 8.87
N ALA A 23 -12.97 -4.13 8.35
CA ALA A 23 -12.57 -5.29 9.14
C ALA A 23 -11.59 -4.85 10.24
N ASP A 24 -12.05 -4.87 11.49
CA ASP A 24 -11.25 -4.58 12.68
C ASP A 24 -9.99 -5.49 12.73
N LEU A 25 -8.97 -5.10 13.50
CA LEU A 25 -7.79 -5.93 13.68
C LEU A 25 -8.18 -7.29 14.28
N CYS A 26 -7.57 -8.37 13.79
CA CYS A 26 -7.85 -9.68 14.35
C CYS A 26 -7.50 -9.74 15.84
N PRO A 27 -8.36 -10.33 16.68
CA PRO A 27 -8.01 -10.62 18.05
C PRO A 27 -6.82 -11.58 18.10
N ARG A 28 -6.17 -11.66 19.26
CA ARG A 28 -5.02 -12.53 19.46
C ARG A 28 -5.36 -14.00 19.17
N ASP A 29 -6.51 -14.44 19.66
CA ASP A 29 -7.02 -15.80 19.59
C ASP A 29 -8.57 -15.77 19.50
N ALA A 30 -9.17 -16.95 19.33
CA ALA A 30 -10.62 -17.09 19.15
C ALA A 30 -11.38 -17.32 20.46
N MET A 31 -10.73 -17.24 21.63
CA MET A 31 -11.32 -17.62 22.92
C MET A 31 -12.45 -16.69 23.38
N GLY A 32 -12.48 -15.45 22.86
CA GLY A 32 -13.56 -14.49 23.13
C GLY A 32 -14.76 -14.61 22.21
N LEU A 33 -14.69 -15.44 21.16
CA LEU A 33 -15.73 -15.61 20.15
C LEU A 33 -16.64 -16.79 20.51
N ARG A 34 -17.87 -16.83 19.98
CA ARG A 34 -18.82 -17.92 20.23
C ARG A 34 -18.73 -19.01 19.17
N VAL A 35 -18.99 -20.26 19.54
CA VAL A 35 -19.11 -21.36 18.55
C VAL A 35 -20.23 -21.04 17.56
N GLY A 36 -19.93 -21.16 16.27
CA GLY A 36 -20.82 -20.78 15.17
C GLY A 36 -20.64 -19.34 14.68
N GLU A 37 -19.87 -18.51 15.40
CA GLU A 37 -19.54 -17.13 15.00
C GLU A 37 -18.50 -17.14 13.86
N SER A 38 -18.67 -16.21 12.92
CA SER A 38 -17.69 -15.94 11.87
C SER A 38 -17.18 -14.52 12.03
N LEU A 39 -15.88 -14.35 11.91
CA LEU A 39 -15.20 -13.06 12.09
C LEU A 39 -14.32 -12.78 10.88
N THR A 40 -14.62 -11.69 10.19
CA THR A 40 -13.73 -11.08 9.20
C THR A 40 -12.89 -10.01 9.87
N CYS A 41 -11.58 -10.16 9.83
CA CYS A 41 -10.65 -9.27 10.51
C CYS A 41 -9.35 -9.09 9.74
N THR A 42 -8.59 -8.05 10.09
CA THR A 42 -7.32 -7.71 9.43
C THR A 42 -6.13 -8.17 10.25
N CYS A 43 -5.27 -8.99 9.63
CA CYS A 43 -3.95 -9.35 10.15
C CYS A 43 -2.89 -8.36 9.66
N ILE A 44 -2.18 -7.75 10.60
CA ILE A 44 -1.00 -6.89 10.30
C ILE A 44 0.30 -7.71 10.34
N PRO A 45 1.38 -7.28 9.66
CA PRO A 45 2.65 -7.99 9.64
C PRO A 45 3.17 -8.39 11.03
N ALA A 46 3.07 -7.49 12.01
CA ALA A 46 3.52 -7.75 13.38
C ALA A 46 2.76 -8.93 14.03
N ALA A 47 1.45 -9.04 13.79
CA ALA A 47 0.63 -10.13 14.34
C ALA A 47 0.86 -11.46 13.61
N VAL A 48 1.22 -11.42 12.33
CA VAL A 48 1.57 -12.61 11.54
C VAL A 48 2.92 -13.18 11.95
N LEU A 49 3.90 -12.32 12.22
CA LEU A 49 5.27 -12.70 12.57
C LEU A 49 5.45 -12.98 14.06
N ASP A 50 4.44 -12.70 14.89
CA ASP A 50 4.43 -12.96 16.33
C ASP A 50 4.78 -14.43 16.61
N ALA A 51 5.72 -14.69 17.51
CA ALA A 51 6.28 -16.01 17.80
C ALA A 51 5.36 -16.95 18.61
N GLY A 52 4.09 -16.56 18.83
CA GLY A 52 3.15 -17.31 19.64
C GLY A 52 2.83 -18.72 19.10
N SER A 53 2.41 -19.60 20.01
CA SER A 53 2.06 -20.98 19.70
C SER A 53 0.83 -21.08 18.81
N VAL A 54 0.89 -22.02 17.87
CA VAL A 54 -0.25 -22.43 17.03
C VAL A 54 -0.29 -23.95 17.03
N ALA A 55 -1.46 -24.51 17.33
CA ALA A 55 -1.71 -25.94 17.37
C ALA A 55 -2.80 -26.31 16.35
N GLY A 56 -2.53 -27.35 15.57
CA GLY A 56 -3.40 -27.81 14.48
C GLY A 56 -3.03 -27.30 13.09
N SER A 57 -3.79 -27.81 12.12
CA SER A 57 -3.69 -27.54 10.68
C SER A 57 -5.09 -27.66 10.10
N ASP A 58 -5.52 -26.68 9.32
CA ASP A 58 -6.88 -26.54 8.74
C ASP A 58 -7.98 -26.33 9.79
N VAL A 59 -7.88 -27.00 10.94
CA VAL A 59 -8.60 -26.77 12.19
C VAL A 59 -7.58 -26.49 13.29
N TYR A 60 -7.70 -25.33 13.94
CA TYR A 60 -6.78 -24.84 14.96
C TYR A 60 -7.45 -24.77 16.33
N THR A 61 -6.68 -24.93 17.41
CA THR A 61 -7.21 -24.73 18.77
C THR A 61 -7.62 -23.27 18.98
N GLY A 62 -8.68 -23.03 19.74
CA GLY A 62 -9.24 -21.69 19.97
C GLY A 62 -8.27 -20.66 20.57
N ASP A 63 -7.23 -21.12 21.26
CA ASP A 63 -6.17 -20.29 21.88
C ASP A 63 -4.96 -20.06 20.95
N SER A 64 -4.98 -20.62 19.73
CA SER A 64 -3.93 -20.40 18.74
C SER A 64 -3.95 -18.96 18.22
N ARG A 65 -2.76 -18.43 17.90
CA ARG A 65 -2.62 -17.09 17.31
C ARG A 65 -3.29 -17.02 15.94
N ILE A 66 -4.40 -16.28 15.81
CA ILE A 66 -5.21 -16.22 14.60
C ILE A 66 -4.36 -15.84 13.38
N CYS A 67 -3.58 -14.76 13.46
CA CYS A 67 -2.81 -14.28 12.30
C CYS A 67 -1.63 -15.16 11.91
N ARG A 68 -1.00 -15.84 12.89
CA ARG A 68 0.06 -16.82 12.61
C ARG A 68 -0.53 -18.11 12.04
N ALA A 69 -1.70 -18.54 12.53
CA ALA A 69 -2.46 -19.65 11.97
C ALA A 69 -2.95 -19.34 10.55
N ALA A 70 -3.34 -18.09 10.27
CA ALA A 70 -3.73 -17.63 8.95
C ALA A 70 -2.56 -17.70 7.97
N LEU A 71 -1.34 -17.31 8.39
CA LEU A 71 -0.14 -17.51 7.57
C LEU A 71 0.13 -19.00 7.33
N HIS A 72 0.05 -19.84 8.36
CA HIS A 72 0.20 -21.28 8.22
C HIS A 72 -0.80 -21.88 7.21
N ALA A 73 -2.07 -21.47 7.29
CA ALA A 73 -3.14 -21.88 6.39
C ALA A 73 -2.96 -21.36 4.95
N GLY A 74 -2.08 -20.38 4.73
CA GLY A 74 -1.96 -19.68 3.44
C GLY A 74 -3.08 -18.66 3.20
N ALA A 75 -3.89 -18.37 4.21
CA ALA A 75 -4.98 -17.39 4.14
C ALA A 75 -4.46 -15.94 4.13
N VAL A 76 -3.25 -15.70 4.66
CA VAL A 76 -2.54 -14.41 4.57
C VAL A 76 -1.04 -14.62 4.30
N THR A 77 -0.34 -13.54 3.93
CA THR A 77 1.13 -13.56 3.74
C THR A 77 1.85 -12.96 4.95
N ARG A 78 3.20 -12.96 4.95
CA ARG A 78 3.99 -12.24 5.97
C ARG A 78 3.71 -10.74 6.02
N ALA A 79 3.15 -10.15 4.96
CA ALA A 79 2.71 -8.76 4.94
C ALA A 79 1.33 -8.54 5.61
N GLY A 80 0.67 -9.59 6.09
CA GLY A 80 -0.69 -9.51 6.58
C GLY A 80 -1.73 -9.76 5.48
N GLY A 81 -2.97 -9.40 5.80
CA GLY A 81 -4.14 -9.59 4.93
C GLY A 81 -5.43 -9.61 5.72
N VAL A 82 -6.56 -9.53 5.01
CA VAL A 82 -7.88 -9.76 5.60
C VAL A 82 -8.16 -11.25 5.58
N VAL A 83 -8.71 -11.78 6.68
CA VAL A 83 -9.07 -13.19 6.80
C VAL A 83 -10.46 -13.32 7.42
N THR A 84 -11.21 -14.32 6.99
CA THR A 84 -12.47 -14.72 7.64
C THR A 84 -12.24 -16.06 8.33
N LEU A 85 -12.42 -16.09 9.65
CA LEU A 85 -12.43 -17.32 10.42
C LEU A 85 -13.84 -17.68 10.85
N ARG A 86 -14.09 -18.99 10.96
CA ARG A 86 -15.30 -19.56 11.56
C ARG A 86 -14.92 -20.33 12.81
N VAL A 87 -15.56 -19.99 13.92
CA VAL A 87 -15.41 -20.69 15.19
C VAL A 87 -16.31 -21.92 15.19
N ILE A 88 -15.72 -23.08 15.46
CA ILE A 88 -16.42 -24.36 15.47
C ILE A 88 -16.34 -25.00 16.85
N ALA A 89 -17.18 -26.00 17.07
CA ALA A 89 -17.09 -26.84 18.26
C ALA A 89 -15.71 -27.50 18.33
N GLY A 90 -15.23 -27.73 19.55
CA GLY A 90 -13.97 -28.39 19.80
C GLY A 90 -13.86 -29.76 19.13
N VAL A 91 -12.69 -30.05 18.53
CA VAL A 91 -12.38 -31.38 17.97
C VAL A 91 -11.43 -32.16 18.89
N THR A 92 -11.41 -33.48 18.74
CA THR A 92 -10.62 -34.38 19.60
C THR A 92 -9.14 -34.44 19.25
N ARG A 93 -8.75 -33.96 18.06
CA ARG A 93 -7.36 -33.95 17.59
C ARG A 93 -7.10 -32.79 16.65
N HIS A 94 -5.94 -32.18 16.80
CA HIS A 94 -5.43 -31.08 15.99
C HIS A 94 -4.05 -31.47 15.44
N PRO A 95 -3.97 -32.10 14.25
CA PRO A 95 -2.70 -32.49 13.67
C PRO A 95 -1.82 -31.27 13.34
N GLY A 96 -0.58 -31.28 13.78
CA GLY A 96 0.40 -30.25 13.44
C GLY A 96 0.99 -30.46 12.04
N ALA A 97 1.43 -29.38 11.39
CA ALA A 97 2.12 -29.44 10.11
C ALA A 97 3.13 -28.30 9.98
N SER A 98 3.98 -28.40 8.95
CA SER A 98 4.80 -27.27 8.51
C SER A 98 4.29 -26.80 7.15
N ARG A 99 3.70 -25.60 7.10
CA ARG A 99 3.17 -24.99 5.87
C ARG A 99 3.50 -23.49 5.86
N HIS A 100 3.75 -22.92 4.69
CA HIS A 100 4.01 -21.49 4.49
C HIS A 100 5.07 -20.87 5.44
N GLY A 101 6.08 -21.66 5.82
CA GLY A 101 7.15 -21.23 6.71
C GLY A 101 6.78 -21.13 8.19
N VAL A 102 5.62 -21.67 8.59
CA VAL A 102 5.19 -21.81 9.99
C VAL A 102 5.10 -23.30 10.31
N ARG A 103 5.63 -23.71 11.47
CA ARG A 103 5.44 -25.05 12.04
C ARG A 103 4.45 -24.98 13.20
N THR A 104 3.41 -25.80 13.16
CA THR A 104 2.39 -25.90 14.20
C THR A 104 2.57 -27.20 15.01
N ALA A 105 2.01 -27.21 16.22
CA ALA A 105 2.07 -28.37 17.11
C ALA A 105 0.88 -29.32 16.89
N ASP A 106 1.13 -30.62 17.08
CA ASP A 106 0.07 -31.59 17.34
C ASP A 106 -0.56 -31.32 18.70
N PHE A 107 -1.89 -31.38 18.78
CA PHE A 107 -2.60 -31.21 20.03
C PHE A 107 -3.83 -32.12 20.14
N GLY A 108 -4.19 -32.43 21.38
CA GLY A 108 -5.31 -33.30 21.71
C GLY A 108 -6.68 -32.59 21.69
N PRO A 109 -7.65 -33.08 22.48
CA PRO A 109 -8.96 -32.48 22.59
C PRO A 109 -8.90 -31.05 23.12
N TRP A 110 -9.67 -30.15 22.52
CA TRP A 110 -9.79 -28.77 22.97
C TRP A 110 -11.22 -28.28 22.85
N ARG A 111 -11.66 -27.40 23.75
CA ARG A 111 -13.09 -27.05 23.94
C ARG A 111 -13.72 -26.25 22.80
N GLN A 112 -12.90 -25.57 22.01
CA GLN A 112 -13.34 -24.64 20.96
C GLN A 112 -12.26 -24.56 19.90
N SER A 113 -12.60 -24.70 18.62
CA SER A 113 -11.63 -24.64 17.54
C SER A 113 -12.03 -23.56 16.53
N PHE A 114 -11.14 -23.20 15.62
CA PHE A 114 -11.51 -22.36 14.49
C PHE A 114 -10.89 -22.89 13.20
N THR A 115 -11.53 -22.55 12.09
CA THR A 115 -11.05 -22.79 10.73
C THR A 115 -11.18 -21.51 9.93
N PHE A 116 -10.49 -21.42 8.79
CA PHE A 116 -10.65 -20.31 7.86
C PHE A 116 -11.67 -20.72 6.80
N GLU A 117 -12.62 -19.85 6.49
CA GLU A 117 -13.61 -20.14 5.45
C GLU A 117 -12.92 -20.14 4.08
N GLU A 118 -13.16 -21.17 3.27
CA GLU A 118 -12.71 -21.25 1.87
C GLU A 118 -13.49 -20.29 0.96
N GLU A 119 -13.75 -19.06 1.41
CA GLU A 119 -14.07 -18.00 0.46
C GLU A 119 -12.77 -17.58 -0.24
N THR A 120 -12.68 -18.04 -1.47
CA THR A 120 -11.76 -17.57 -2.51
C THR A 120 -11.93 -16.07 -2.75
N VAL A 121 -11.44 -15.25 -1.83
CA VAL A 121 -10.91 -13.95 -2.21
C VAL A 121 -9.41 -14.10 -2.07
N ALA A 122 -8.73 -14.29 -3.19
CA ALA A 122 -7.35 -13.88 -3.29
C ALA A 122 -7.32 -12.40 -2.90
N GLY A 123 -7.14 -12.11 -1.60
CA GLY A 123 -6.72 -10.79 -1.15
C GLY A 123 -5.55 -10.40 -2.05
N PRO A 124 -5.48 -9.15 -2.55
CA PRO A 124 -4.75 -8.94 -3.78
C PRO A 124 -3.29 -9.34 -3.56
N ARG A 125 -2.83 -10.32 -4.33
CA ARG A 125 -1.44 -10.77 -4.30
C ARG A 125 -0.56 -9.54 -4.57
N LEU A 126 0.61 -9.47 -3.95
CA LEU A 126 1.57 -8.44 -4.35
C LEU A 126 1.81 -8.57 -5.85
N CYS A 127 1.80 -7.43 -6.54
CA CYS A 127 2.11 -7.42 -7.95
C CYS A 127 3.51 -8.00 -8.18
N PRO A 128 3.70 -8.83 -9.23
CA PRO A 128 5.04 -9.25 -9.61
C PRO A 128 5.87 -8.04 -10.01
N ASP A 129 7.19 -8.15 -9.94
CA ASP A 129 8.09 -7.05 -10.34
C ASP A 129 7.88 -6.65 -11.81
N THR A 130 7.60 -7.64 -12.67
CA THR A 130 7.32 -7.46 -14.10
C THR A 130 6.24 -8.44 -14.57
N MET A 131 5.73 -8.25 -15.78
CA MET A 131 4.78 -9.15 -16.41
C MET A 131 5.44 -10.19 -17.33
N ALA A 132 6.78 -10.31 -17.33
CA ALA A 132 7.51 -11.15 -18.27
C ALA A 132 7.11 -12.64 -18.19
N ALA A 133 6.81 -13.14 -16.99
CA ALA A 133 6.34 -14.52 -16.78
C ALA A 133 4.94 -14.78 -17.37
N TYR A 134 4.20 -13.72 -17.68
CA TYR A 134 2.85 -13.77 -18.25
C TYR A 134 2.86 -13.48 -19.76
N ALA A 135 4.04 -13.28 -20.37
CA ALA A 135 4.18 -13.05 -21.81
C ALA A 135 3.49 -14.16 -22.63
N GLY A 136 2.54 -13.77 -23.48
CA GLY A 136 1.77 -14.69 -24.32
C GLY A 136 0.53 -15.31 -23.65
N SER A 137 0.23 -14.96 -22.39
CA SER A 137 -1.04 -15.35 -21.75
C SER A 137 -2.16 -14.35 -22.08
N ALA A 138 -3.40 -14.83 -22.06
CA ALA A 138 -4.60 -13.98 -22.09
C ALA A 138 -5.09 -13.62 -20.67
N GLU A 139 -4.27 -13.91 -19.65
CA GLU A 139 -4.65 -13.77 -18.25
C GLU A 139 -4.68 -12.30 -17.82
N ARG A 140 -5.70 -11.95 -17.05
CA ARG A 140 -5.78 -10.66 -16.36
C ARG A 140 -5.31 -10.83 -14.93
N LEU A 141 -4.40 -9.98 -14.50
CA LEU A 141 -3.91 -9.99 -13.13
C LEU A 141 -4.53 -8.84 -12.32
N SER A 142 -5.03 -9.18 -11.13
CA SER A 142 -5.42 -8.21 -10.10
C SER A 142 -4.49 -8.37 -8.90
N CYS A 143 -3.81 -7.30 -8.52
CA CYS A 143 -2.73 -7.34 -7.53
C CYS A 143 -2.59 -6.01 -6.77
N ILE A 144 -1.88 -6.00 -5.62
CA ILE A 144 -1.52 -4.77 -4.89
C ILE A 144 -0.07 -4.39 -5.20
N CYS A 145 0.10 -3.13 -5.60
CA CYS A 145 1.39 -2.48 -5.63
C CYS A 145 1.65 -1.75 -4.32
N PRO A 146 2.70 -2.09 -3.55
CA PRO A 146 3.12 -1.24 -2.45
C PRO A 146 3.79 0.02 -2.99
N GLY A 147 3.63 1.15 -2.30
CA GLY A 147 4.25 2.42 -2.70
C GLY A 147 5.76 2.34 -2.86
N SER A 148 6.43 1.52 -2.04
CA SER A 148 7.86 1.24 -2.19
C SER A 148 8.20 0.65 -3.55
N ALA A 149 7.40 -0.28 -4.09
CA ALA A 149 7.62 -0.86 -5.42
C ALA A 149 7.32 0.15 -6.55
N ALA A 150 6.35 1.05 -6.37
CA ALA A 150 6.07 2.13 -7.31
C ALA A 150 7.24 3.13 -7.42
N LEU A 151 7.97 3.34 -6.33
CA LEU A 151 9.07 4.30 -6.24
C LEU A 151 10.45 3.71 -6.56
N ARG A 152 10.60 2.38 -6.59
CA ARG A 152 11.86 1.71 -6.95
C ARG A 152 12.37 2.22 -8.29
N ALA A 153 13.62 2.66 -8.32
CA ALA A 153 14.31 3.00 -9.56
C ALA A 153 14.47 1.74 -10.42
N ALA A 154 13.64 1.61 -11.44
CA ALA A 154 13.65 0.48 -12.36
C ALA A 154 13.34 0.98 -13.77
N ALA A 155 13.88 0.29 -14.77
CA ALA A 155 13.61 0.62 -16.16
C ALA A 155 12.14 0.35 -16.49
N ILE A 156 11.58 1.24 -17.29
CA ILE A 156 10.20 1.21 -17.77
C ILE A 156 10.25 1.69 -19.20
N TRP A 157 9.79 0.83 -20.10
CA TRP A 157 9.87 1.01 -21.54
C TRP A 157 8.45 1.10 -22.10
N GLY A 158 8.20 2.12 -22.91
CA GLY A 158 6.87 2.37 -23.46
C GLY A 158 5.96 3.20 -22.58
N SER A 159 4.73 3.40 -23.06
CA SER A 159 3.73 4.24 -22.44
C SER A 159 2.33 3.91 -22.98
N ASN A 160 1.74 2.82 -22.49
CA ASN A 160 0.48 2.24 -22.96
C ASN A 160 0.52 1.85 -24.46
N PRO A 161 1.11 0.69 -24.83
CA PRO A 161 1.56 -0.39 -23.93
C PRO A 161 2.96 -0.18 -23.36
N TYR A 162 3.27 -0.92 -22.29
CA TYR A 162 4.62 -1.08 -21.74
C TYR A 162 5.18 -2.44 -22.14
N THR A 163 6.51 -2.58 -22.24
CA THR A 163 7.13 -3.91 -22.47
C THR A 163 6.87 -4.84 -21.29
N ALA A 164 6.73 -6.15 -21.52
CA ALA A 164 6.42 -7.11 -20.46
C ALA A 164 7.46 -7.17 -19.33
N ASP A 165 8.72 -6.80 -19.59
CA ASP A 165 9.81 -6.72 -18.62
C ASP A 165 9.92 -5.38 -17.87
N SER A 166 9.02 -4.43 -18.14
CA SER A 166 8.94 -3.17 -17.42
C SER A 166 8.48 -3.36 -15.97
N ALA A 167 9.01 -2.55 -15.06
CA ALA A 167 8.63 -2.58 -13.65
C ALA A 167 7.15 -2.23 -13.44
N LEU A 168 6.34 -3.21 -13.05
CA LEU A 168 4.87 -3.14 -13.11
C LEU A 168 4.31 -2.00 -12.24
N CYS A 169 4.70 -1.92 -10.97
CA CYS A 169 4.21 -0.89 -10.07
C CYS A 169 4.70 0.51 -10.41
N ARG A 170 5.92 0.64 -10.94
CA ARG A 170 6.44 1.93 -11.41
C ARG A 170 5.73 2.39 -12.69
N ALA A 171 5.43 1.46 -13.59
CA ALA A 171 4.62 1.72 -14.77
C ALA A 171 3.18 2.11 -14.38
N ALA A 172 2.62 1.51 -13.32
CA ALA A 172 1.28 1.86 -12.83
C ALA A 172 1.24 3.29 -12.26
N LEU A 173 2.27 3.71 -11.53
CA LEU A 173 2.44 5.10 -11.10
C LEU A 173 2.58 6.03 -12.30
N HIS A 174 3.43 5.69 -13.27
CA HIS A 174 3.58 6.45 -14.51
C HIS A 174 2.23 6.62 -15.25
N ALA A 175 1.45 5.55 -15.35
CA ALA A 175 0.14 5.56 -16.00
C ALA A 175 -0.95 6.31 -15.20
N GLY A 176 -0.67 6.71 -13.96
CA GLY A 176 -1.65 7.33 -13.06
C GLY A 176 -2.69 6.33 -12.54
N MET A 177 -2.41 5.03 -12.58
CA MET A 177 -3.32 3.99 -12.08
C MET A 177 -3.26 3.86 -10.57
N ILE A 178 -2.12 4.19 -9.96
CA ILE A 178 -1.91 4.19 -8.51
C ILE A 178 -1.18 5.47 -8.08
N PRO A 179 -1.43 5.99 -6.87
CA PRO A 179 -0.60 7.04 -6.25
C PRO A 179 0.76 6.49 -5.80
N ILE A 180 1.65 7.38 -5.33
CA ILE A 180 2.97 7.01 -4.79
C ILE A 180 2.90 6.09 -3.55
N THR A 181 1.76 6.07 -2.86
CA THR A 181 1.51 5.20 -1.71
C THR A 181 1.19 3.76 -2.12
N GLY A 182 0.99 3.51 -3.42
CA GLY A 182 0.58 2.22 -3.93
C GLY A 182 -0.93 2.09 -4.08
N GLY A 183 -1.41 0.88 -4.35
CA GLY A 183 -2.83 0.62 -4.54
C GLY A 183 -3.09 -0.69 -5.27
N THR A 184 -4.37 -0.99 -5.43
CA THR A 184 -4.83 -2.14 -6.22
C THR A 184 -4.76 -1.82 -7.71
N LEU A 185 -4.29 -2.78 -8.49
CA LEU A 185 -4.02 -2.66 -9.91
C LEU A 185 -4.70 -3.79 -10.66
N SER A 186 -5.28 -3.47 -11.81
CA SER A 186 -5.68 -4.47 -12.80
C SER A 186 -4.88 -4.29 -14.08
N VAL A 187 -4.22 -5.36 -14.52
CA VAL A 187 -3.31 -5.35 -15.67
C VAL A 187 -3.65 -6.50 -16.61
N ALA A 188 -3.54 -6.24 -17.92
CA ALA A 188 -3.76 -7.21 -18.97
C ALA A 188 -2.55 -7.25 -19.91
N MET A 189 -2.19 -8.47 -20.33
CA MET A 189 -1.19 -8.69 -21.36
C MET A 189 -1.73 -8.28 -22.73
N VAL A 190 -0.85 -7.73 -23.55
CA VAL A 190 -1.10 -7.42 -24.97
C VAL A 190 0.01 -8.01 -25.84
N PRO A 191 -0.24 -8.25 -27.14
CA PRO A 191 0.81 -8.64 -28.07
C PRO A 191 2.00 -7.67 -28.06
N GLY A 192 3.16 -8.16 -28.47
CA GLY A 192 4.35 -7.34 -28.65
C GLY A 192 4.15 -6.33 -29.78
N ASP A 193 4.78 -5.16 -29.65
CA ASP A 193 4.77 -4.12 -30.67
C ASP A 193 6.17 -3.96 -31.28
N ALA A 194 6.25 -3.38 -32.48
CA ALA A 194 7.49 -3.04 -33.17
C ALA A 194 8.22 -1.86 -32.50
N SER A 195 7.50 -1.04 -31.74
CA SER A 195 8.08 0.08 -31.00
C SER A 195 7.24 0.46 -29.79
N TYR A 196 7.91 0.98 -28.76
CA TYR A 196 7.33 1.43 -27.51
C TYR A 196 7.77 2.86 -27.23
N ALA A 197 6.84 3.82 -27.29
CA ALA A 197 7.16 5.25 -27.15
C ALA A 197 7.43 5.66 -25.70
N ALA A 198 8.45 6.49 -25.49
CA ALA A 198 8.72 7.12 -24.20
C ALA A 198 7.71 8.23 -23.88
N SER A 199 7.45 8.48 -22.60
CA SER A 199 6.81 9.72 -22.15
C SER A 199 7.17 10.08 -20.70
N LEU A 200 6.87 11.32 -20.33
CA LEU A 200 6.87 11.79 -18.95
C LEU A 200 5.42 11.95 -18.48
N ARG A 201 4.99 11.14 -17.52
CA ARG A 201 3.65 11.24 -16.91
C ARG A 201 3.76 10.98 -15.41
N ASN A 202 2.95 11.69 -14.62
CA ASN A 202 2.85 11.49 -13.16
C ASN A 202 4.21 11.44 -12.44
N GLY A 203 5.17 12.26 -12.89
CA GLY A 203 6.52 12.33 -12.31
C GLY A 203 7.46 11.19 -12.64
N VAL A 204 7.07 10.31 -13.55
CA VAL A 204 7.89 9.16 -13.96
C VAL A 204 8.24 9.30 -15.44
N GLN A 205 9.53 9.22 -15.77
CA GLN A 205 10.00 9.19 -17.16
C GLN A 205 10.16 7.74 -17.60
N THR A 206 9.52 7.36 -18.71
CA THR A 206 9.77 6.08 -19.39
C THR A 206 10.79 6.27 -20.52
N ARG A 207 11.28 5.15 -21.05
CA ARG A 207 12.24 5.14 -22.15
C ARG A 207 11.61 4.49 -23.39
N GLU A 208 12.14 4.84 -24.55
CA GLU A 208 11.72 4.25 -25.81
C GLU A 208 12.38 2.89 -26.01
N PHE A 209 11.69 1.96 -26.67
CA PHE A 209 12.26 0.65 -26.98
C PHE A 209 11.76 0.15 -28.34
N GLY A 210 12.58 -0.68 -28.99
CA GLY A 210 12.25 -1.30 -30.27
C GLY A 210 11.33 -2.51 -30.14
N PRO A 211 11.40 -3.45 -31.10
CA PRO A 211 10.54 -4.63 -31.10
C PRO A 211 10.73 -5.48 -29.83
N PHE A 212 9.62 -5.85 -29.18
CA PHE A 212 9.68 -6.68 -27.97
C PHE A 212 8.57 -7.72 -27.89
N ARG A 213 8.84 -8.86 -27.25
CA ARG A 213 7.91 -9.98 -27.14
C ARG A 213 6.89 -9.77 -26.02
N GLY A 214 5.80 -9.09 -26.37
CA GLY A 214 4.66 -8.89 -25.47
C GLY A 214 4.76 -7.59 -24.67
N GLY A 215 3.61 -6.98 -24.45
CA GLY A 215 3.47 -5.83 -23.57
C GLY A 215 2.37 -6.03 -22.55
N PHE A 216 2.17 -5.03 -21.72
CA PHE A 216 0.99 -4.95 -20.86
C PHE A 216 0.35 -3.57 -20.92
N THR A 217 -0.94 -3.56 -20.62
CA THR A 217 -1.76 -2.35 -20.44
C THR A 217 -2.52 -2.44 -19.14
N PHE A 218 -2.80 -1.30 -18.55
CA PHE A 218 -3.65 -1.23 -17.37
C PHE A 218 -5.12 -1.13 -17.77
N GLN A 219 -5.96 -1.77 -16.97
CA GLN A 219 -7.41 -1.77 -17.16
C GLN A 219 -8.06 -0.79 -16.19
N GLY A 220 -9.15 -0.17 -16.62
CA GLY A 220 -9.83 0.90 -15.89
C GLY A 220 -9.41 2.30 -16.34
N THR A 221 -10.01 3.31 -15.73
CA THR A 221 -9.58 4.70 -15.94
C THR A 221 -8.36 4.97 -15.06
N PRO A 222 -7.37 5.76 -15.53
CA PRO A 222 -6.39 6.35 -14.63
C PRO A 222 -7.14 6.96 -13.46
N ASN A 223 -6.54 6.96 -12.26
CA ASN A 223 -7.16 7.53 -11.08
C ASN A 223 -7.22 9.06 -11.26
N THR A 224 -8.16 9.51 -12.09
CA THR A 224 -8.39 10.88 -12.48
C THR A 224 -9.33 11.57 -11.51
N SER A 225 -9.72 10.96 -10.38
CA SER A 225 -10.65 11.56 -9.42
C SER A 225 -10.17 12.95 -8.98
N PRO A 226 -10.77 14.02 -9.51
CA PRO A 226 -10.57 15.37 -9.01
C PRO A 226 -11.63 15.57 -7.93
N GLY A 227 -11.28 15.28 -6.68
CA GLY A 227 -12.10 15.62 -5.51
C GLY A 227 -13.31 14.72 -5.22
N ALA A 228 -13.17 13.89 -4.19
CA ALA A 228 -14.23 13.62 -3.21
C ALA A 228 -13.57 13.49 -1.82
N PRO A 229 -14.20 13.98 -0.74
CA PRO A 229 -13.50 14.38 0.49
C PRO A 229 -13.22 13.19 1.40
N THR A 230 -12.12 12.50 1.16
CA THR A 230 -11.51 11.59 2.13
C THR A 230 -10.02 11.81 2.09
N GLN A 231 -9.58 12.90 2.74
CA GLN A 231 -8.21 13.18 3.20
C GLN A 231 -7.11 12.77 2.21
N ALA A 232 -6.58 13.73 1.46
CA ALA A 232 -5.44 13.55 0.54
C ALA A 232 -4.43 12.50 1.06
N PRO A 233 -3.94 11.55 0.25
CA PRO A 233 -2.99 10.51 0.68
C PRO A 233 -1.90 11.00 1.65
N VAL A 234 -1.34 12.18 1.39
CA VAL A 234 -0.41 12.89 2.28
C VAL A 234 -1.01 13.17 3.66
N LEU A 235 -2.24 13.67 3.71
CA LEU A 235 -2.97 13.93 4.95
C LEU A 235 -3.30 12.66 5.72
N GLN A 236 -3.66 11.60 5.01
CA GLN A 236 -3.95 10.32 5.63
C GLN A 236 -2.68 9.70 6.25
N ALA A 237 -1.55 9.75 5.54
CA ALA A 237 -0.25 9.36 6.06
C ALA A 237 0.15 10.19 7.30
N LEU A 238 0.03 11.52 7.23
CA LEU A 238 0.29 12.41 8.36
C LEU A 238 -0.63 12.15 9.56
N ARG A 239 -1.88 11.73 9.34
CA ARG A 239 -2.82 11.39 10.43
C ARG A 239 -2.50 10.05 11.08
N ARG A 240 -2.24 9.02 10.27
CA ARG A 240 -2.05 7.63 10.74
C ARG A 240 -0.64 7.38 11.26
N GLU A 241 0.36 7.84 10.52
CA GLU A 241 1.78 7.52 10.76
C GLU A 241 2.52 8.68 11.41
N GLY A 242 1.91 9.87 11.42
CA GLY A 242 2.55 11.09 11.88
C GLY A 242 3.66 11.56 10.94
N ARG A 243 3.89 10.90 9.80
CA ARG A 243 4.95 11.26 8.85
C ARG A 243 4.61 10.82 7.42
N VAL A 244 5.29 11.41 6.44
CA VAL A 244 5.23 11.01 5.02
C VAL A 244 6.53 11.37 4.32
N ALA A 245 7.09 10.43 3.55
CA ALA A 245 8.26 10.68 2.71
C ALA A 245 7.86 11.36 1.39
N LEU A 246 8.48 12.50 1.12
CA LEU A 246 8.37 13.28 -0.11
C LEU A 246 9.59 12.99 -1.00
N TYR A 247 9.41 12.16 -2.01
CA TYR A 247 10.45 11.84 -2.97
C TYR A 247 10.55 12.93 -4.03
N ILE A 248 11.29 13.98 -3.68
CA ILE A 248 11.54 15.13 -4.54
C ILE A 248 12.88 14.91 -5.23
N ASN A 249 12.84 14.88 -6.56
CA ASN A 249 14.07 14.79 -7.35
C ASN A 249 14.76 16.16 -7.36
N PHE A 250 15.89 16.23 -6.69
CA PHE A 250 16.79 17.36 -6.80
C PHE A 250 17.92 16.98 -7.75
N ARG A 251 18.24 17.85 -8.72
CA ARG A 251 19.49 17.73 -9.47
C ARG A 251 20.68 17.74 -8.51
N THR A 252 21.82 17.21 -8.94
CA THR A 252 23.06 17.21 -8.14
C THR A 252 23.36 18.63 -7.64
N ASP A 253 23.56 18.76 -6.32
CA ASP A 253 23.79 20.03 -5.62
C ASP A 253 22.75 21.15 -5.86
N SER A 254 21.52 20.78 -6.26
CA SER A 254 20.42 21.72 -6.51
C SER A 254 19.32 21.62 -5.45
N VAL A 255 18.54 22.70 -5.37
CA VAL A 255 17.35 22.85 -4.54
C VAL A 255 16.10 23.19 -5.37
N GLU A 256 16.21 23.17 -6.69
CA GLU A 256 15.09 23.43 -7.58
C GLU A 256 14.02 22.34 -7.47
N LEU A 257 12.77 22.77 -7.46
CA LEU A 257 11.59 21.90 -7.43
C LEU A 257 11.08 21.75 -8.85
N ASP A 258 11.11 20.53 -9.37
CA ASP A 258 10.56 20.21 -10.68
C ASP A 258 9.02 20.10 -10.65
N ALA A 259 8.39 20.00 -11.82
CA ALA A 259 6.92 19.90 -11.90
C ALA A 259 6.33 18.71 -11.09
N PRO A 260 6.96 17.52 -11.09
CA PRO A 260 6.55 16.42 -10.20
C PRO A 260 6.60 16.78 -8.70
N ALA A 261 7.66 17.44 -8.26
CA ALA A 261 7.77 17.93 -6.89
C ALA A 261 6.64 18.91 -6.57
N ILE A 262 6.37 19.86 -7.48
CA ILE A 262 5.29 20.84 -7.32
C ILE A 262 3.93 20.16 -7.16
N ALA A 263 3.62 19.12 -7.95
CA ALA A 263 2.37 18.39 -7.82
C ALA A 263 2.20 17.73 -6.44
N LEU A 264 3.25 17.07 -5.94
CA LEU A 264 3.26 16.47 -4.60
C LEU A 264 3.15 17.52 -3.49
N LEU A 265 3.84 18.65 -3.63
CA LEU A 265 3.78 19.74 -2.66
C LEU A 265 2.42 20.44 -2.67
N THR A 266 1.74 20.48 -3.81
CA THR A 266 0.36 20.98 -3.90
C THR A 266 -0.58 20.11 -3.07
N GLU A 267 -0.43 18.78 -3.11
CA GLU A 267 -1.20 17.89 -2.24
C GLU A 267 -0.93 18.14 -0.74
N LEU A 268 0.34 18.33 -0.38
CA LEU A 268 0.75 18.68 0.99
C LEU A 268 0.23 20.04 1.44
N ARG A 269 0.16 21.02 0.53
CA ARG A 269 -0.45 22.32 0.76
C ARG A 269 -1.94 22.16 1.06
N GLU A 270 -2.69 21.42 0.26
CA GLU A 270 -4.13 21.18 0.50
C GLU A 270 -4.37 20.49 1.85
N ALA A 271 -3.52 19.53 2.21
CA ALA A 271 -3.48 18.91 3.52
C ALA A 271 -3.33 19.95 4.67
N LEU A 272 -2.45 20.93 4.52
CA LEU A 272 -2.20 21.99 5.50
C LEU A 272 -3.33 23.03 5.54
N LEU A 273 -3.96 23.33 4.41
CA LEU A 273 -5.11 24.24 4.34
C LEU A 273 -6.36 23.63 4.98
N THR A 274 -6.61 22.35 4.73
CA THR A 274 -7.76 21.63 5.29
C THR A 274 -7.64 21.32 6.79
N GLN A 275 -6.42 21.36 7.34
CA GLN A 275 -6.18 21.20 8.78
C GLN A 275 -5.37 22.37 9.33
N PRO A 276 -6.01 23.48 9.75
CA PRO A 276 -5.32 24.68 10.22
C PRO A 276 -4.41 24.46 11.44
N THR A 277 -4.69 23.45 12.26
CA THR A 277 -3.88 23.08 13.43
C THR A 277 -2.69 22.20 13.10
N LEU A 278 -2.64 21.61 11.90
CA LEU A 278 -1.55 20.73 11.50
C LEU A 278 -0.24 21.53 11.40
N ARG A 279 0.79 21.11 12.15
CA ARG A 279 2.15 21.64 12.05
C ARG A 279 3.07 20.56 11.55
N LEU A 280 4.06 20.96 10.76
CA LEU A 280 5.02 20.04 10.16
C LEU A 280 6.45 20.44 10.48
N ARG A 281 7.27 19.41 10.62
CA ARG A 281 8.72 19.50 10.55
C ARG A 281 9.18 18.76 9.30
N LEU A 282 9.87 19.47 8.41
CA LEU A 282 10.44 18.92 7.18
C LEU A 282 11.88 18.48 7.44
N LEU A 283 12.16 17.19 7.25
CA LEU A 283 13.46 16.58 7.46
C LEU A 283 14.11 16.29 6.12
N GLY A 284 15.22 16.93 5.80
CA GLY A 284 15.99 16.61 4.60
C GLY A 284 16.93 15.44 4.84
N HIS A 285 17.08 14.56 3.85
CA HIS A 285 18.01 13.44 3.90
C HIS A 285 18.88 13.39 2.63
N THR A 286 20.08 12.85 2.76
CA THR A 286 21.00 12.57 1.66
C THR A 286 21.32 11.09 1.60
N ASP A 287 21.96 10.67 0.51
CA ASP A 287 22.67 9.39 0.47
C ASP A 287 24.04 9.52 1.17
N ASN A 288 24.87 8.48 1.08
CA ASN A 288 26.21 8.44 1.66
C ASN A 288 27.31 9.03 0.75
N GLN A 289 26.96 9.67 -0.36
CA GLN A 289 27.96 10.29 -1.24
C GLN A 289 28.33 11.66 -0.65
N GLY A 290 29.61 11.83 -0.32
CA GLY A 290 30.10 13.01 0.39
C GLY A 290 30.13 12.84 1.91
N GLY A 291 30.85 13.74 2.58
CA GLY A 291 30.99 13.73 4.03
C GLY A 291 29.88 14.52 4.74
N PRO A 292 29.78 14.42 6.08
CA PRO A 292 28.79 15.15 6.88
C PRO A 292 28.81 16.68 6.63
N GLY A 293 29.99 17.25 6.39
CA GLY A 293 30.16 18.68 6.07
C GLY A 293 29.47 19.13 4.77
N VAL A 294 29.20 18.19 3.85
CA VAL A 294 28.46 18.45 2.59
C VAL A 294 26.98 18.06 2.77
N ASN A 295 26.74 16.89 3.35
CA ASN A 295 25.40 16.30 3.42
C ASN A 295 24.47 16.99 4.42
N ASN A 296 24.99 17.48 5.56
CA ASN A 296 24.20 18.21 6.54
C ASN A 296 23.64 19.55 5.97
N PRO A 297 24.46 20.44 5.38
CA PRO A 297 23.91 21.66 4.78
C PRO A 297 23.04 21.36 3.54
N LEU A 298 23.38 20.37 2.70
CA LEU A 298 22.58 20.04 1.52
C LEU A 298 21.17 19.56 1.90
N SER A 299 21.06 18.62 2.86
CA SER A 299 19.77 18.15 3.33
C SER A 299 18.92 19.27 3.92
N PHE A 300 19.51 20.14 4.74
CA PHE A 300 18.80 21.29 5.29
C PHE A 300 18.27 22.23 4.20
N ARG A 301 19.12 22.59 3.22
CA ARG A 301 18.73 23.46 2.10
C ARG A 301 17.55 22.89 1.29
N ARG A 302 17.51 21.57 1.08
CA ARG A 302 16.40 20.89 0.39
C ARG A 302 15.10 20.95 1.18
N ALA A 303 15.13 20.66 2.48
CA ALA A 303 13.96 20.81 3.35
C ALA A 303 13.49 22.28 3.42
N GLN A 304 14.44 23.22 3.44
CA GLN A 304 14.15 24.65 3.43
C GLN A 304 13.53 25.10 2.10
N ALA A 305 13.94 24.55 0.96
CA ALA A 305 13.32 24.85 -0.34
C ALA A 305 11.83 24.45 -0.36
N VAL A 306 11.50 23.27 0.17
CA VAL A 306 10.12 22.82 0.33
C VAL A 306 9.33 23.75 1.25
N ARG A 307 9.90 24.13 2.41
CA ARG A 307 9.30 25.09 3.33
C ARG A 307 9.00 26.42 2.63
N ILE A 308 9.99 26.99 1.94
CA ILE A 308 9.86 28.27 1.24
C ILE A 308 8.74 28.20 0.22
N TRP A 309 8.64 27.11 -0.53
CA TRP A 309 7.56 26.91 -1.49
C TRP A 309 6.19 26.87 -0.80
N LEU A 310 6.02 26.07 0.26
CA LEU A 310 4.75 25.98 0.99
C LEU A 310 4.32 27.32 1.61
N VAL A 311 5.27 28.11 2.12
CA VAL A 311 4.99 29.45 2.67
C VAL A 311 4.57 30.42 1.57
N ARG A 312 5.23 30.40 0.40
CA ARG A 312 4.83 31.20 -0.76
C ARG A 312 3.43 30.85 -1.25
N GLU A 313 3.05 29.58 -1.15
CA GLU A 313 1.74 29.07 -1.53
C GLU A 313 0.63 29.30 -0.48
N GLY A 314 0.94 30.06 0.59
CA GLY A 314 -0.02 30.58 1.56
C GLY A 314 -0.07 29.85 2.90
N ILE A 315 0.84 28.92 3.19
CA ILE A 315 0.91 28.30 4.53
C ILE A 315 1.64 29.21 5.50
N ALA A 316 1.04 29.46 6.67
CA ALA A 316 1.63 30.31 7.70
C ALA A 316 3.00 29.77 8.17
N GLU A 317 4.00 30.64 8.16
CA GLU A 317 5.39 30.31 8.45
C GLU A 317 5.62 29.54 9.78
N PRO A 318 4.94 29.86 10.90
CA PRO A 318 5.13 29.15 12.18
C PRO A 318 4.62 27.70 12.18
N ARG A 319 3.91 27.28 11.13
CA ARG A 319 3.38 25.92 11.00
C ARG A 319 4.39 24.94 10.38
N ILE A 320 5.49 25.44 9.82
CA ILE A 320 6.46 24.60 9.12
C ILE A 320 7.87 24.92 9.60
N THR A 321 8.57 23.92 10.14
CA THR A 321 10.01 23.97 10.41
C THR A 321 10.77 23.10 9.43
N ALA A 322 12.07 23.33 9.27
CA ALA A 322 12.95 22.54 8.41
C ALA A 322 14.22 22.16 9.18
N GLU A 323 14.66 20.91 9.05
CA GLU A 323 15.89 20.38 9.64
C GLU A 323 16.65 19.52 8.61
N GLY A 324 17.98 19.52 8.67
CA GLY A 324 18.83 18.65 7.85
C GLY A 324 19.30 17.44 8.66
N ARG A 325 19.03 16.24 8.17
CA ARG A 325 19.46 14.98 8.79
C ARG A 325 20.71 14.37 8.13
N GLY A 326 21.15 14.94 7.01
CA GLY A 326 22.25 14.40 6.22
C GLY A 326 22.01 12.94 5.86
N GLN A 327 23.05 12.13 6.00
CA GLN A 327 23.04 10.70 5.68
C GLN A 327 22.72 9.80 6.89
N ASN A 328 22.30 10.38 8.02
CA ASN A 328 22.29 9.68 9.31
C ASN A 328 21.09 8.74 9.51
N ASP A 329 20.02 8.92 8.72
CA ASP A 329 18.79 8.12 8.82
C ASP A 329 18.44 7.48 7.45
N PRO A 330 19.24 6.50 6.96
CA PRO A 330 18.97 5.81 5.71
C PRO A 330 17.76 4.87 5.85
N ILE A 331 16.96 4.80 4.79
CA ILE A 331 15.81 3.87 4.68
C ILE A 331 16.09 2.73 3.70
N ALA A 332 17.23 2.80 3.01
CA ALA A 332 17.71 1.78 2.09
C ALA A 332 19.24 1.73 2.10
N GLU A 333 19.78 0.60 1.66
CA GLU A 333 21.22 0.39 1.52
C GLU A 333 21.85 1.38 0.52
N ASN A 334 22.89 2.08 0.95
CA ASN A 334 23.58 3.07 0.09
C ASN A 334 24.54 2.44 -0.94
N THR A 335 24.68 1.11 -0.94
CA THR A 335 25.56 0.36 -1.86
C THR A 335 25.06 0.40 -3.31
N THR A 336 23.77 0.68 -3.53
CA THR A 336 23.16 0.73 -4.87
C THR A 336 22.61 2.12 -5.18
N GLU A 337 22.57 2.49 -6.46
CA GLU A 337 21.99 3.79 -6.86
C GLU A 337 20.49 3.87 -6.50
N ALA A 338 19.78 2.76 -6.59
CA ALA A 338 18.37 2.70 -6.20
C ALA A 338 18.19 3.01 -4.71
N GLY A 339 19.02 2.43 -3.83
CA GLY A 339 18.95 2.73 -2.39
C GLY A 339 19.41 4.15 -2.05
N ARG A 340 20.43 4.67 -2.74
CA ARG A 340 20.82 6.08 -2.61
C ARG A 340 19.69 7.03 -3.03
N ALA A 341 19.00 6.75 -4.13
CA ALA A 341 17.85 7.53 -4.57
C ALA A 341 16.73 7.59 -3.52
N LEU A 342 16.47 6.49 -2.81
CA LEU A 342 15.50 6.47 -1.70
C LEU A 342 15.96 7.29 -0.49
N ASN A 343 17.28 7.33 -0.24
CA ASN A 343 17.84 8.12 0.85
C ASN A 343 17.83 9.63 0.56
N ARG A 344 17.88 10.03 -0.72
CA ARG A 344 17.71 11.43 -1.16
C ARG A 344 16.23 11.83 -1.15
N ARG A 345 15.72 12.18 0.02
CA ARG A 345 14.29 12.54 0.23
C ARG A 345 14.12 13.72 1.17
N VAL A 346 12.92 14.28 1.21
CA VAL A 346 12.45 15.11 2.32
C VAL A 346 11.32 14.36 3.02
N GLU A 347 11.29 14.32 4.34
CA GLU A 347 10.19 13.72 5.11
C GLU A 347 9.40 14.82 5.81
N ALA A 348 8.07 14.82 5.68
CA ALA A 348 7.21 15.69 6.45
C ALA A 348 6.74 14.94 7.69
N LEU A 349 7.11 15.44 8.86
CA LEU A 349 6.72 14.91 10.17
C LEU A 349 5.67 15.82 10.79
N ARG A 350 4.53 15.27 11.19
CA ARG A 350 3.54 15.96 12.01
C ARG A 350 4.14 16.30 13.38
N VAL A 351 3.94 17.53 13.79
CA VAL A 351 4.27 18.01 15.13
C VAL A 351 2.96 18.38 15.79
N ASP A 352 2.68 17.75 16.92
CA ASP A 352 1.51 18.02 17.74
C ASP A 352 1.75 19.27 18.63
#